data_AF-A0A7X9E0V3-F1
#
_entry.id   AF-A0A7X9E0V3-F1
#
_cell.length_a   1.000
_cell.length_b   1.000
_cell.length_c   1.000
_cell.angle_alpha   90.00
_cell.angle_beta   90.00
_cell.angle_gamma   90.00
#
_symmetry.space_group_name_H-M   'P 1'
#
loop_
_entity.id
_entity.type
_entity.pdbx_description
1 polymer ?
#
loop_
_entity_poly.entity_id
_entity_poly.type
_entity_poly.pdbx_seq_one_letter_code
_entity_poly.pdbx_strand_id
1 'polypeptide(L)'
;MKRKFLAIAFIIGFSSNLVIKAQSDQAIFSLFYESHKNKDFVTAIDYGWKIVNNDPAPWLRFKLFPKMEEILWYMHDSMKVSESELKSLNDTILYFYDRAIKFEPKNESHYIVRKAYVKEVWRKDNPEDVIKLYEKAIELDPNTDNFYKDRLGMLYIANANESNDYKLKALDLYSKLAESDAENPIWNQKLEGIAEDITELVNITKKSWEFDKENLEKAWK
;
A
#
# COMPACT_ATOMS: atom_id res chain seq x y z
N MET A 1 36.77 -9.01 -55.05
CA MET A 1 37.16 -8.77 -53.64
C MET A 1 36.95 -7.27 -53.33
N LYS A 2 35.79 -6.87 -52.81
CA LYS A 2 35.54 -5.49 -52.35
C LYS A 2 34.87 -5.52 -50.97
N ARG A 3 35.36 -4.60 -50.15
CA ARG A 3 35.41 -4.56 -48.69
C ARG A 3 34.03 -4.48 -48.00
N LYS A 4 33.84 -5.29 -46.97
CA LYS A 4 32.89 -5.04 -45.88
C LYS A 4 33.51 -4.01 -44.92
N PHE A 5 33.03 -2.78 -44.92
CA PHE A 5 33.32 -1.79 -43.88
C PHE A 5 32.08 -0.92 -43.71
N LEU A 6 31.17 -1.32 -42.81
CA LEU A 6 30.18 -0.43 -42.20
C LEU A 6 29.48 -1.18 -41.06
N ALA A 7 29.99 -1.09 -39.82
CA ALA A 7 29.26 -1.46 -38.59
C ALA A 7 29.96 -1.06 -37.26
N ILE A 8 30.97 -0.18 -37.24
CA ILE A 8 31.75 0.06 -36.00
C ILE A 8 31.46 1.44 -35.35
N ALA A 9 30.99 2.44 -36.10
CA ALA A 9 30.76 3.78 -35.54
C ALA A 9 29.47 3.91 -34.69
N PHE A 10 28.43 3.12 -34.97
CA PHE A 10 27.14 3.24 -34.27
C PHE A 10 27.16 2.65 -32.84
N ILE A 11 28.00 1.63 -32.62
CA ILE A 11 28.13 0.95 -31.32
C ILE A 11 28.88 1.83 -30.31
N ILE A 12 29.90 2.57 -30.75
CA ILE A 12 30.75 3.42 -29.88
C ILE A 12 29.94 4.62 -29.35
N GLY A 13 29.21 5.33 -30.22
CA GLY A 13 28.38 6.47 -29.81
C GLY A 13 27.19 6.09 -28.91
N PHE A 14 26.66 4.88 -29.05
CA PHE A 14 25.61 4.37 -28.15
C PHE A 14 26.17 4.05 -26.76
N SER A 15 27.36 3.44 -26.70
CA SER A 15 28.02 3.12 -25.43
C SER A 15 28.42 4.34 -24.62
N SER A 16 28.89 5.43 -25.26
CA SER A 16 29.25 6.67 -24.55
C SER A 16 28.05 7.35 -23.92
N ASN A 17 26.91 7.39 -24.62
CA ASN A 17 25.68 8.00 -24.09
C ASN A 17 25.11 7.24 -22.90
N LEU A 18 25.21 5.90 -22.89
CA LEU A 18 24.79 5.08 -21.77
C LEU A 18 25.65 5.30 -20.53
N VAL A 19 26.98 5.44 -20.70
CA VAL A 19 27.91 5.72 -19.60
C VAL A 19 27.64 7.10 -18.98
N ILE A 20 27.44 8.13 -19.82
CA ILE A 20 27.11 9.48 -19.34
C ILE A 20 25.78 9.49 -18.58
N LYS A 21 24.76 8.80 -19.09
CA LYS A 21 23.47 8.65 -18.40
C LYS A 21 23.64 7.96 -17.04
N ALA A 22 24.35 6.84 -16.99
CA ALA A 22 24.57 6.11 -15.74
C ALA A 22 25.31 6.95 -14.69
N GLN A 23 26.31 7.75 -15.11
CA GLN A 23 27.02 8.66 -14.22
C GLN A 23 26.10 9.78 -13.69
N SER A 24 25.24 10.34 -14.55
CA SER A 24 24.23 11.32 -14.16
C SER A 24 23.22 10.74 -13.17
N ASP A 25 22.67 9.55 -13.46
CA ASP A 25 21.70 8.88 -12.58
C ASP A 25 22.32 8.56 -11.21
N GLN A 26 23.60 8.16 -11.17
CA GLN A 26 24.35 7.97 -9.93
C GLN A 26 24.53 9.26 -9.14
N ALA A 27 24.83 10.39 -9.79
CA ALA A 27 24.96 11.68 -9.12
C ALA A 27 23.62 12.13 -8.52
N ILE A 28 22.52 11.97 -9.27
CA ILE A 28 21.16 12.27 -8.80
C ILE A 28 20.80 11.40 -7.59
N PHE A 29 21.09 10.10 -7.65
CA PHE A 29 20.85 9.19 -6.52
C PHE A 29 21.66 9.57 -5.28
N SER A 30 22.94 9.92 -5.44
CA SER A 30 23.78 10.36 -4.32
C SER A 30 23.22 11.64 -3.66
N LEU A 31 22.75 12.61 -4.46
CA LEU A 31 22.11 13.82 -3.94
C LEU A 31 20.81 13.50 -3.19
N PHE A 32 19.95 12.65 -3.76
CA PHE A 32 18.75 12.15 -3.08
C PHE A 32 19.08 11.52 -1.73
N TYR A 33 20.06 10.61 -1.71
CA TYR A 33 20.42 9.84 -0.54
C TYR A 33 21.00 10.70 0.58
N GLU A 34 21.91 11.63 0.27
CA GLU A 34 22.49 12.53 1.27
C GLU A 34 21.48 13.57 1.77
N SER A 35 20.63 14.13 0.89
CA SER A 35 19.55 15.03 1.33
C SER A 35 18.57 14.31 2.26
N HIS A 36 18.15 13.09 1.92
CA HIS A 36 17.30 12.26 2.80
C HIS A 36 17.96 12.00 4.15
N LYS A 37 19.24 11.58 4.15
CA LYS A 37 20.01 11.31 5.37
C LYS A 37 20.12 12.54 6.29
N ASN A 38 20.24 13.73 5.71
CA ASN A 38 20.29 14.99 6.45
C ASN A 38 18.91 15.54 6.82
N LYS A 39 17.82 14.79 6.55
CA LYS A 39 16.43 15.19 6.73
C LYS A 39 16.03 16.45 5.95
N ASP A 40 16.77 16.78 4.90
CA ASP A 40 16.41 17.82 3.94
C ASP A 40 15.43 17.23 2.91
N PHE A 41 14.20 16.97 3.36
CA PHE A 41 13.17 16.31 2.56
C PHE A 41 12.65 17.18 1.43
N VAL A 42 12.66 18.51 1.59
CA VAL A 42 12.27 19.47 0.55
C VAL A 42 13.21 19.39 -0.64
N THR A 43 14.52 19.26 -0.42
CA THR A 43 15.47 19.05 -1.52
C THR A 43 15.43 17.61 -2.03
N ALA A 44 15.29 16.63 -1.13
CA ALA A 44 15.33 15.22 -1.50
C ALA A 44 14.21 14.81 -2.46
N ILE A 45 12.99 15.34 -2.29
CA ILE A 45 11.81 14.92 -3.08
C ILE A 45 12.03 15.11 -4.59
N ASP A 46 12.67 16.20 -5.00
CA ASP A 46 12.92 16.50 -6.42
C ASP A 46 13.87 15.49 -7.06
N TYR A 47 14.94 15.11 -6.35
CA TYR A 47 15.85 14.08 -6.82
C TYR A 47 15.21 12.69 -6.79
N GLY A 48 14.42 12.40 -5.76
CA GLY A 48 13.66 11.16 -5.63
C GLY A 48 12.75 10.93 -6.83
N TRP A 49 11.99 11.95 -7.24
CA TRP A 49 11.10 11.84 -8.40
C TRP A 49 11.83 11.65 -9.73
N LYS A 50 13.00 12.27 -9.92
CA LYS A 50 13.83 12.05 -11.12
C LYS A 50 14.21 10.57 -11.26
N ILE A 51 14.53 9.92 -10.14
CA ILE A 51 14.90 8.49 -10.12
C ILE A 51 13.65 7.62 -10.29
N VAL A 52 12.61 7.87 -9.50
CA VAL A 52 11.37 7.08 -9.51
C VAL A 52 10.70 7.09 -10.89
N ASN A 53 10.75 8.19 -11.64
CA ASN A 53 10.11 8.31 -12.96
C ASN A 53 10.93 7.74 -14.12
N ASN A 54 12.26 7.68 -13.98
CA ASN A 54 13.16 7.07 -14.97
C ASN A 54 13.25 5.56 -14.71
N ASP A 55 14.44 5.04 -14.40
CA ASP A 55 14.66 3.64 -14.06
C ASP A 55 15.10 3.51 -12.58
N PRO A 56 14.17 3.15 -11.66
CA PRO A 56 14.49 2.97 -10.26
C PRO A 56 15.16 1.63 -9.95
N ALA A 57 15.19 0.67 -10.88
CA ALA A 57 15.62 -0.71 -10.62
C ALA A 57 17.04 -0.83 -10.03
N PRO A 58 18.06 -0.05 -10.47
CA PRO A 58 19.40 -0.12 -9.89
C PRO A 58 19.47 0.31 -8.40
N TRP A 59 18.46 1.05 -7.94
CA TRP A 59 18.48 1.77 -6.67
C TRP A 59 17.62 1.12 -5.59
N LEU A 60 16.83 0.10 -5.93
CA LEU A 60 15.92 -0.59 -4.99
C LEU A 60 16.65 -1.16 -3.78
N ARG A 61 17.85 -1.72 -3.99
CA ARG A 61 18.72 -2.25 -2.92
C ARG A 61 19.09 -1.22 -1.84
N PHE A 62 18.97 0.07 -2.15
CA PHE A 62 19.25 1.17 -1.23
C PHE A 62 17.98 1.74 -0.58
N LYS A 63 16.88 0.99 -0.62
CA LYS A 63 15.59 1.35 -0.03
C LYS A 63 15.04 2.67 -0.62
N LEU A 64 15.13 2.83 -1.95
CA LEU A 64 14.63 4.03 -2.65
C LEU A 64 13.16 4.32 -2.31
N PHE A 65 12.26 3.36 -2.51
CA PHE A 65 10.84 3.57 -2.27
C PHE A 65 10.52 3.80 -0.79
N PRO A 66 11.05 3.04 0.19
CA PRO A 66 10.84 3.36 1.60
C PRO A 66 11.27 4.77 2.00
N LYS A 67 12.42 5.26 1.50
CA LYS A 67 12.89 6.63 1.76
C LYS A 67 12.00 7.68 1.12
N MET A 68 11.56 7.42 -0.10
CA MET A 68 10.65 8.31 -0.82
C MET A 68 9.27 8.35 -0.16
N GLU A 69 8.77 7.22 0.37
CA GLU A 69 7.54 7.16 1.15
C GLU A 69 7.64 8.04 2.40
N GLU A 70 8.73 7.92 3.16
CA GLU A 70 8.98 8.77 4.35
C GLU A 70 8.94 10.26 4.00
N ILE A 71 9.62 10.66 2.92
CA ILE A 71 9.60 12.05 2.44
C ILE A 71 8.18 12.49 2.13
N LEU A 72 7.45 11.71 1.33
CA LEU A 72 6.10 12.07 0.90
C LEU A 72 5.12 12.21 2.07
N TRP A 73 5.21 11.33 3.07
CA TRP A 73 4.42 11.42 4.29
C TRP A 73 4.77 12.64 5.13
N TYR A 74 6.06 12.97 5.24
CA TYR A 74 6.48 14.23 5.87
C TYR A 74 5.92 15.45 5.14
N MET A 75 5.98 15.47 3.81
CA MET A 75 5.44 16.58 3.02
C MET A 75 3.92 16.72 3.22
N HIS A 76 3.20 15.62 3.41
CA HIS A 76 1.75 15.64 3.64
C HIS A 76 1.40 16.10 5.06
N ASP A 77 2.03 15.52 6.09
CA ASP A 77 1.60 15.69 7.48
C ASP A 77 2.26 16.89 8.18
N SER A 78 3.46 17.30 7.74
CA SER A 78 4.27 18.33 8.44
C SER A 78 4.29 19.68 7.74
N MET A 79 3.97 19.74 6.44
CA MET A 79 3.97 21.01 5.72
C MET A 79 2.60 21.68 5.76
N LYS A 80 2.61 22.99 6.00
CA LYS A 80 1.43 23.82 5.83
C LYS A 80 1.21 24.05 4.34
N VAL A 81 0.32 23.26 3.75
CA VAL A 81 -0.10 23.39 2.36
C VAL A 81 -1.57 23.78 2.29
N SER A 82 -1.97 24.45 1.21
CA SER A 82 -3.39 24.72 0.94
C SER A 82 -4.15 23.44 0.63
N GLU A 83 -5.47 23.47 0.72
CA GLU A 83 -6.32 22.30 0.42
C GLU A 83 -6.14 21.80 -1.03
N SER A 84 -5.97 22.70 -1.99
CA SER A 84 -5.71 22.34 -3.40
C SER A 84 -4.36 21.65 -3.58
N GLU A 85 -3.32 22.14 -2.91
CA GLU A 85 -2.00 21.52 -2.89
C GLU A 85 -2.04 20.14 -2.21
N LEU A 86 -2.78 20.00 -1.10
CA LEU A 86 -2.95 18.72 -0.41
C LEU A 86 -3.63 17.69 -1.32
N LYS A 87 -4.65 18.10 -2.07
CA LYS A 87 -5.29 17.21 -3.05
C LYS A 87 -4.33 16.76 -4.16
N SER A 88 -3.53 17.68 -4.69
CA SER A 88 -2.49 17.37 -5.69
C SER A 88 -1.40 16.45 -5.11
N LEU A 89 -1.05 16.64 -3.85
CA LEU A 89 -0.08 15.80 -3.14
C LEU A 89 -0.63 14.39 -2.96
N ASN A 90 -1.91 14.23 -2.61
CA ASN A 90 -2.56 12.92 -2.51
C ASN A 90 -2.48 12.17 -3.84
N ASP A 91 -2.78 12.82 -4.96
CA ASP A 91 -2.68 12.21 -6.29
C ASP A 91 -1.22 11.81 -6.62
N THR A 92 -0.27 12.65 -6.21
CA THR A 92 1.18 12.37 -6.34
C THR A 92 1.61 11.15 -5.52
N ILE A 93 1.08 10.99 -4.31
CA ILE A 93 1.36 9.85 -3.43
C ILE A 93 0.72 8.57 -3.96
N LEU A 94 -0.48 8.65 -4.53
CA LEU A 94 -1.10 7.49 -5.19
C LEU A 94 -0.27 7.02 -6.39
N TYR A 95 0.22 7.96 -7.20
CA TYR A 95 1.13 7.65 -8.31
C TYR A 95 2.44 7.04 -7.81
N PHE A 96 2.98 7.54 -6.69
CA PHE A 96 4.14 6.93 -6.03
C PHE A 96 3.89 5.45 -5.70
N TYR A 97 2.75 5.12 -5.08
CA TYR A 97 2.43 3.73 -4.74
C TYR A 97 2.29 2.85 -5.99
N ASP A 98 1.73 3.37 -7.09
CA ASP A 98 1.67 2.64 -8.35
C ASP A 98 3.06 2.31 -8.91
N ARG A 99 4.03 3.24 -8.77
CA ARG A 99 5.43 2.97 -9.12
C ARG A 99 6.04 1.93 -8.18
N ALA A 100 5.82 2.06 -6.86
CA ALA A 100 6.40 1.16 -5.87
C ALA A 100 5.94 -0.29 -6.08
N ILE A 101 4.62 -0.50 -6.26
CA ILE A 101 4.03 -1.82 -6.57
C ILE A 101 4.65 -2.43 -7.83
N LYS A 102 4.84 -1.62 -8.88
CA LYS A 102 5.42 -2.09 -10.15
C LYS A 102 6.86 -2.58 -10.01
N PHE A 103 7.68 -1.90 -9.21
CA PHE A 103 9.13 -2.15 -9.14
C PHE A 103 9.55 -3.02 -7.95
N GLU A 104 8.74 -3.10 -6.90
CA GLU A 104 9.00 -3.92 -5.71
C GLU A 104 7.85 -4.92 -5.45
N PRO A 105 7.62 -5.90 -6.35
CA PRO A 105 6.53 -6.85 -6.20
C PRO A 105 6.62 -7.70 -4.92
N LYS A 106 7.82 -7.83 -4.32
CA LYS A 106 7.97 -8.51 -3.03
C LYS A 106 7.39 -7.74 -1.84
N ASN A 107 7.25 -6.42 -1.98
CA ASN A 107 6.71 -5.52 -0.96
C ASN A 107 5.33 -5.00 -1.38
N GLU A 108 4.67 -5.62 -2.36
CA GLU A 108 3.46 -5.07 -2.95
C GLU A 108 2.30 -4.98 -1.93
N SER A 109 2.19 -5.92 -1.00
CA SER A 109 1.16 -5.91 0.06
C SER A 109 1.25 -4.62 0.90
N HIS A 110 2.47 -4.26 1.33
CA HIS A 110 2.75 -3.00 2.04
C HIS A 110 2.31 -1.79 1.21
N TYR A 111 2.69 -1.71 -0.06
CA TYR A 111 2.32 -0.55 -0.87
C TYR A 111 0.82 -0.49 -1.20
N ILE A 112 0.15 -1.63 -1.38
CA ILE A 112 -1.29 -1.69 -1.61
C ILE A 112 -2.05 -1.25 -0.36
N VAL A 113 -1.67 -1.72 0.84
CA VAL A 113 -2.38 -1.36 2.08
C VAL A 113 -2.23 0.12 2.39
N ARG A 114 -1.04 0.69 2.15
CA ARG A 114 -0.78 2.12 2.31
C ARG A 114 -1.54 2.95 1.29
N LYS A 115 -1.62 2.48 0.03
CA LYS A 115 -2.45 3.10 -1.00
C LYS A 115 -3.93 3.09 -0.62
N ALA A 116 -4.44 1.99 -0.05
CA ALA A 116 -5.82 1.90 0.45
C ALA A 116 -6.07 2.96 1.52
N TYR A 117 -5.17 3.10 2.49
CA TYR A 117 -5.26 4.13 3.53
C TYR A 117 -5.29 5.56 2.97
N VAL A 118 -4.46 5.88 1.98
CA VAL A 118 -4.49 7.21 1.34
C VAL A 118 -5.83 7.47 0.64
N LYS A 119 -6.35 6.48 -0.08
CA LYS A 119 -7.65 6.58 -0.76
C LYS A 119 -8.80 6.74 0.24
N GLU A 120 -8.72 6.03 1.36
CA GLU A 120 -9.70 6.09 2.43
C GLU A 120 -9.68 7.43 3.18
N VAL A 121 -8.53 7.78 3.78
CA VAL A 121 -8.44 8.81 4.81
C VAL A 121 -8.20 10.19 4.22
N TRP A 122 -7.32 10.29 3.23
CA TRP A 122 -6.93 11.59 2.67
C TRP A 122 -7.81 11.99 1.50
N ARG A 123 -8.18 11.03 0.65
CA ARG A 123 -9.00 11.27 -0.54
C ARG A 123 -10.50 11.07 -0.31
N LYS A 124 -10.88 10.25 0.66
CA LYS A 124 -12.28 9.86 0.91
C LYS A 124 -12.94 9.33 -0.36
N ASP A 125 -12.21 8.49 -1.09
CA ASP A 125 -12.68 7.84 -2.30
C ASP A 125 -13.81 6.84 -1.99
N ASN A 126 -14.41 6.27 -3.04
CA ASN A 126 -15.49 5.29 -2.92
C ASN A 126 -15.09 4.11 -2.00
N PRO A 127 -15.90 3.76 -0.98
CA PRO A 127 -15.59 2.70 -0.04
C PRO A 127 -15.40 1.31 -0.66
N GLU A 128 -16.16 0.96 -1.70
CA GLU A 128 -16.05 -0.37 -2.35
C GLU A 128 -14.69 -0.55 -3.02
N ASP A 129 -14.17 0.49 -3.67
CA ASP A 129 -12.84 0.44 -4.29
C ASP A 129 -11.72 0.40 -3.24
N VAL A 130 -11.92 1.06 -2.10
CA VAL A 130 -10.98 1.04 -0.96
C VAL A 130 -10.98 -0.35 -0.29
N ILE A 131 -12.16 -0.93 -0.05
CA ILE A 131 -12.33 -2.28 0.53
C ILE A 131 -11.57 -3.31 -0.31
N LYS A 132 -11.72 -3.29 -1.64
CA LYS A 132 -11.00 -4.21 -2.55
C LYS A 132 -9.49 -4.11 -2.41
N LEU A 133 -8.94 -2.92 -2.16
CA LEU A 133 -7.50 -2.75 -1.99
C LEU A 133 -7.03 -3.31 -0.64
N TYR A 134 -7.77 -3.07 0.43
CA TYR A 134 -7.47 -3.68 1.72
C TYR A 134 -7.58 -5.21 1.69
N GLU A 135 -8.66 -5.74 1.11
CA GLU A 135 -8.84 -7.19 0.91
C GLU A 135 -7.64 -7.77 0.15
N LYS A 136 -7.26 -7.16 -0.98
CA LYS A 136 -6.10 -7.59 -1.76
C LYS A 136 -4.81 -7.56 -0.96
N ALA A 137 -4.54 -6.51 -0.18
CA ALA A 137 -3.32 -6.43 0.61
C ALA A 137 -3.23 -7.53 1.67
N ILE A 138 -4.35 -7.81 2.36
CA ILE A 138 -4.43 -8.84 3.41
C ILE A 138 -4.36 -10.24 2.81
N GLU A 139 -4.93 -10.47 1.63
CA GLU A 139 -4.78 -11.73 0.89
C GLU A 139 -3.32 -12.01 0.52
N LEU A 140 -2.60 -10.97 0.07
CA LEU A 140 -1.19 -11.07 -0.28
C LEU A 140 -0.28 -11.24 0.94
N ASP A 141 -0.63 -10.64 2.07
CA ASP A 141 0.09 -10.79 3.33
C ASP A 141 -0.87 -10.90 4.53
N PRO A 142 -1.15 -12.13 4.99
CA PRO A 142 -1.96 -12.36 6.18
C PRO A 142 -1.40 -11.72 7.46
N ASN A 143 -0.11 -11.36 7.49
CA ASN A 143 0.53 -10.68 8.62
C ASN A 143 0.44 -9.15 8.52
N THR A 144 -0.34 -8.61 7.57
CA THR A 144 -0.67 -7.18 7.51
C THR A 144 -1.07 -6.68 8.90
N ASP A 145 -0.54 -5.52 9.29
CA ASP A 145 -0.74 -4.90 10.60
C ASP A 145 -2.24 -4.86 10.97
N ASN A 146 -2.55 -5.25 12.21
CA ASN A 146 -3.91 -5.28 12.74
C ASN A 146 -4.59 -3.92 12.63
N PHE A 147 -3.83 -2.81 12.63
CA PHE A 147 -4.35 -1.47 12.33
C PHE A 147 -5.10 -1.42 10.99
N TYR A 148 -4.52 -1.94 9.90
CA TYR A 148 -5.17 -1.91 8.58
C TYR A 148 -6.31 -2.92 8.47
N LYS A 149 -6.20 -4.06 9.15
CA LYS A 149 -7.32 -5.01 9.28
C LYS A 149 -8.50 -4.36 9.99
N ASP A 150 -8.28 -3.59 11.06
CA ASP A 150 -9.33 -2.83 11.74
C ASP A 150 -9.93 -1.76 10.81
N ARG A 151 -9.13 -1.05 9.99
CA ARG A 151 -9.67 -0.13 8.96
C ARG A 151 -10.65 -0.83 8.02
N LEU A 152 -10.27 -2.01 7.51
CA LEU A 152 -11.15 -2.83 6.67
C LEU A 152 -12.43 -3.24 7.41
N GLY A 153 -12.31 -3.72 8.65
CA GLY A 153 -13.45 -4.07 9.50
C GLY A 153 -14.41 -2.90 9.69
N MET A 154 -13.90 -1.71 9.98
CA MET A 154 -14.71 -0.50 10.10
C MET A 154 -15.41 -0.12 8.79
N LEU A 155 -14.74 -0.27 7.65
CA LEU A 155 -15.35 -0.03 6.33
C LEU A 155 -16.47 -1.02 6.03
N TYR A 156 -16.31 -2.31 6.38
CA TYR A 156 -17.38 -3.28 6.26
C TYR A 156 -18.60 -2.87 7.08
N ILE A 157 -18.41 -2.53 8.37
CA ILE A 157 -19.51 -2.13 9.25
C ILE A 157 -20.22 -0.89 8.70
N ALA A 158 -19.46 0.14 8.34
CA ALA A 158 -20.01 1.42 7.89
C ALA A 158 -20.77 1.34 6.56
N ASN A 159 -20.49 0.33 5.73
CA ASN A 159 -21.09 0.17 4.40
C ASN A 159 -21.94 -1.10 4.27
N ALA A 160 -22.21 -1.79 5.38
CA ALA A 160 -23.05 -2.98 5.37
C ALA A 160 -24.51 -2.63 5.06
N ASN A 161 -25.14 -3.44 4.24
CA ASN A 161 -26.56 -3.33 3.92
C ASN A 161 -27.14 -4.70 3.55
N GLU A 162 -28.46 -4.78 3.35
CA GLU A 162 -29.16 -6.04 3.07
C GLU A 162 -28.69 -6.77 1.79
N SER A 163 -28.02 -6.07 0.87
CA SER A 163 -27.56 -6.64 -0.41
C SER A 163 -26.14 -7.19 -0.38
N ASN A 164 -25.38 -6.96 0.71
CA ASN A 164 -24.00 -7.42 0.83
C ASN A 164 -23.75 -8.26 2.10
N ASP A 165 -22.59 -8.90 2.15
CA ASP A 165 -22.16 -9.77 3.24
C ASP A 165 -21.20 -9.06 4.23
N TYR A 166 -21.13 -7.72 4.21
CA TYR A 166 -20.11 -7.00 4.96
C TYR A 166 -20.22 -7.18 6.48
N LYS A 167 -21.44 -7.28 7.04
CA LYS A 167 -21.59 -7.66 8.46
C LYS A 167 -20.92 -9.01 8.76
N LEU A 168 -21.10 -10.01 7.90
CA LEU A 168 -20.49 -11.33 8.04
C LEU A 168 -18.96 -11.24 7.94
N LYS A 169 -18.45 -10.51 6.94
CA LYS A 169 -17.00 -10.30 6.75
C LYS A 169 -16.36 -9.57 7.93
N ALA A 170 -17.04 -8.57 8.50
CA ALA A 170 -16.57 -7.88 9.70
C ALA A 170 -16.50 -8.83 10.91
N LEU A 171 -17.53 -9.64 11.14
CA LEU A 171 -17.55 -10.62 12.22
C LEU A 171 -16.43 -11.67 12.09
N ASP A 172 -16.25 -12.24 10.90
CA ASP A 172 -15.15 -13.18 10.64
C ASP A 172 -13.77 -12.53 10.89
N LEU A 173 -13.57 -11.31 10.39
CA LEU A 173 -12.32 -10.58 10.55
C LEU A 173 -12.00 -10.28 12.02
N TYR A 174 -12.96 -9.72 12.76
CA TYR A 174 -12.74 -9.41 14.18
C TYR A 174 -12.66 -10.66 15.06
N SER A 175 -13.32 -11.77 14.70
CA SER A 175 -13.15 -13.05 15.38
C SER A 175 -11.71 -13.55 15.26
N LYS A 176 -11.14 -13.51 14.04
CA LYS A 176 -9.75 -13.88 13.79
C LYS A 176 -8.77 -12.96 14.53
N LEU A 177 -9.05 -11.66 14.56
CA LEU A 177 -8.25 -10.69 15.33
C LEU A 177 -8.28 -11.02 16.82
N ALA A 178 -9.46 -11.26 17.40
CA ALA A 178 -9.62 -11.64 18.80
C ALA A 178 -8.93 -12.97 19.16
N GLU A 179 -8.87 -13.92 18.23
CA GLU A 179 -8.12 -15.17 18.41
C GLU A 179 -6.60 -14.94 18.39
N SER A 180 -6.12 -14.14 17.44
CA SER A 180 -4.68 -13.88 17.26
C SER A 180 -4.08 -12.90 18.26
N ASP A 181 -4.91 -12.02 18.83
CA ASP A 181 -4.54 -10.93 19.74
C ASP A 181 -5.56 -10.87 20.90
N ALA A 182 -5.63 -11.97 21.65
CA ALA A 182 -6.64 -12.21 22.69
C ALA A 182 -6.58 -11.23 23.88
N GLU A 183 -5.41 -10.63 24.12
CA GLU A 183 -5.22 -9.65 25.19
C GLU A 183 -5.76 -8.26 24.82
N ASN A 184 -6.13 -8.03 23.55
CA ASN A 184 -6.67 -6.77 23.09
C ASN A 184 -8.21 -6.77 23.17
N PRO A 185 -8.81 -6.08 24.15
CA PRO A 185 -10.26 -6.12 24.36
C PRO A 185 -11.05 -5.41 23.25
N ILE A 186 -10.38 -4.62 22.41
CA ILE A 186 -11.03 -3.85 21.33
C ILE A 186 -11.73 -4.79 20.35
N TRP A 187 -11.15 -5.96 20.04
CA TRP A 187 -11.73 -6.89 19.07
C TRP A 187 -13.07 -7.46 19.54
N ASN A 188 -13.18 -7.82 20.82
CA ASN A 188 -14.44 -8.28 21.40
C ASN A 188 -15.48 -7.14 21.44
N GLN A 189 -15.07 -5.91 21.78
CA GLN A 189 -15.98 -4.76 21.73
C GLN A 189 -16.50 -4.49 20.30
N LYS A 190 -15.66 -4.65 19.28
CA LYS A 190 -16.06 -4.52 17.87
C LYS A 190 -17.05 -5.62 17.48
N LEU A 191 -16.80 -6.88 17.87
CA LEU A 191 -17.71 -8.00 17.63
C LEU A 191 -19.09 -7.76 18.26
N GLU A 192 -19.13 -7.36 19.52
CA GLU A 192 -20.36 -7.02 20.24
C GLU A 192 -21.11 -5.87 19.56
N GLY A 193 -20.40 -4.89 19.01
CA GLY A 193 -21.01 -3.75 18.32
C GLY A 193 -21.57 -4.05 16.92
N ILE A 194 -21.18 -5.17 16.29
CA ILE A 194 -21.69 -5.54 14.95
C ILE A 194 -23.07 -6.20 15.03
N ALA A 195 -23.29 -6.94 16.11
CA ALA A 195 -24.51 -7.70 16.32
C ALA A 195 -25.46 -6.94 17.23
N GLU A 196 -26.58 -6.51 16.67
CA GLU A 196 -27.57 -5.74 17.45
C GLU A 196 -28.23 -6.64 18.52
N ASP A 197 -28.26 -7.96 18.30
CA ASP A 197 -28.63 -8.96 19.30
C ASP A 197 -27.95 -10.33 19.11
N ILE A 198 -28.04 -11.18 20.14
CA ILE A 198 -27.50 -12.56 20.19
C ILE A 198 -28.09 -13.47 19.08
N THR A 199 -29.30 -13.21 18.61
CA THR A 199 -29.96 -13.99 17.55
C THR A 199 -29.30 -13.72 16.20
N GLU A 200 -28.88 -12.48 15.95
CA GLU A 200 -28.11 -12.11 14.75
C GLU A 200 -26.74 -12.81 14.78
N LEU A 201 -26.03 -12.80 15.91
CA LEU A 201 -24.78 -13.57 16.08
C LEU A 201 -24.97 -15.05 15.82
N VAL A 202 -25.95 -15.70 16.46
CA VAL A 202 -26.21 -17.13 16.29
C VAL A 202 -26.56 -17.47 14.84
N ASN A 203 -27.35 -16.63 14.16
CA ASN A 203 -27.66 -16.83 12.74
C ASN A 203 -26.44 -16.65 11.83
N ILE A 204 -25.55 -15.71 12.18
CA ILE A 204 -24.32 -15.44 11.44
C ILE A 204 -23.30 -16.58 11.65
N THR A 205 -23.05 -17.01 12.90
CA THR A 205 -22.21 -18.18 13.20
C THR A 205 -22.75 -19.42 12.49
N LYS A 206 -24.06 -19.65 12.54
CA LYS A 206 -24.71 -20.77 11.84
C LYS A 206 -24.48 -20.72 10.32
N LYS A 207 -24.64 -19.56 9.68
CA LYS A 207 -24.35 -19.38 8.25
C LYS A 207 -22.88 -19.59 7.92
N SER A 208 -21.97 -19.11 8.77
CA SER A 208 -20.52 -19.29 8.62
C SER A 208 -20.11 -20.77 8.68
N TRP A 209 -20.70 -21.54 9.60
CA TRP A 209 -20.53 -22.99 9.69
C TRP A 209 -21.11 -23.74 8.48
N GLU A 210 -22.28 -23.33 7.98
CA GLU A 210 -22.90 -23.97 6.80
C GLU A 210 -22.06 -23.78 5.52
N PHE A 211 -21.29 -22.69 5.43
CA PHE A 211 -20.44 -22.35 4.28
C PHE A 211 -19.09 -23.08 4.28
N ASP A 212 -18.62 -23.57 5.44
CA ASP A 212 -17.34 -24.25 5.61
C ASP A 212 -17.45 -25.35 6.68
N LYS A 213 -18.17 -26.43 6.31
CA LYS A 213 -18.52 -27.54 7.22
C LYS A 213 -17.32 -28.34 7.75
N GLU A 214 -16.14 -28.20 7.12
CA GLU A 214 -14.92 -28.92 7.50
C GLU A 214 -14.09 -28.15 8.54
N ASN A 215 -14.37 -26.85 8.72
CA ASN A 215 -13.70 -26.02 9.72
C ASN A 215 -14.47 -26.01 11.05
N LEU A 216 -14.18 -26.98 11.91
CA LEU A 216 -14.82 -27.19 13.21
C LEU A 216 -14.64 -26.03 14.21
N GLU A 217 -13.67 -25.13 14.00
CA GLU A 217 -13.48 -23.94 14.84
C GLU A 217 -14.61 -22.92 14.63
N LYS A 218 -15.22 -22.90 13.43
CA LYS A 218 -16.40 -22.05 13.12
C LYS A 218 -17.72 -22.58 13.70
N ALA A 219 -17.73 -23.81 14.21
CA ALA A 219 -18.92 -24.47 14.76
C ALA A 219 -19.18 -24.14 16.24
N TRP A 220 -18.20 -23.58 16.95
CA TRP A 220 -18.20 -23.46 18.42
C TRP A 220 -17.84 -22.05 18.92
N LYS A 221 -18.50 -21.01 18.39
CA LYS A 221 -18.58 -19.68 19.02
C LYS A 221 -20.00 -19.12 18.99
#